data_AF-A0A5K1CRT5-F1
#
_entry.id   AF-A0A5K1CRT5-F1
#
_cell.length_a   1.000
_cell.length_b   1.000
_cell.length_c   1.000
_cell.angle_alpha   90.00
_cell.angle_beta   90.00
_cell.angle_gamma   90.00
#
_symmetry.space_group_name_H-M   'P 1'
#
loop_
_entity.id
_entity.type
_entity.pdbx_description
1 polymer ?
#
loop_
_entity_poly.entity_id
_entity_poly.type
_entity_poly.pdbx_seq_one_letter_code
_entity_poly.pdbx_strand_id
1 'polypeptide(L)' 'VVKLYERCLIACANYSEFWIRYVLCMEANGSMELAINALARATQVFVK' A
#
# COMPACT_ATOMS: atom_id res chain seq x y z
N VAL A 1 -0.19 -5.34 -12.14
CA VAL A 1 0.08 -5.73 -10.73
C VAL A 1 -0.39 -4.66 -9.76
N VAL A 2 0.08 -3.41 -9.86
CA VAL A 2 -0.35 -2.27 -9.00
C VAL A 2 -1.88 -2.08 -8.98
N LYS A 3 -2.55 -2.09 -10.15
CA LYS A 3 -4.02 -2.00 -10.26
C LYS A 3 -4.79 -3.11 -9.55
N LEU A 4 -4.17 -4.27 -9.30
CA LEU A 4 -4.78 -5.37 -8.57
C LEU A 4 -4.75 -5.09 -7.06
N TYR A 5 -3.61 -4.58 -6.58
CA TYR A 5 -3.48 -4.13 -5.20
C TYR A 5 -4.45 -3.00 -4.88
N GLU A 6 -4.62 -1.99 -5.75
CA GLU A 6 -5.59 -0.91 -5.48
C GLU A 6 -7.02 -1.42 -5.23
N ARG A 7 -7.46 -2.45 -5.97
CA ARG A 7 -8.80 -3.04 -5.82
C ARG A 7 -8.93 -3.88 -4.55
N CYS A 8 -7.90 -4.63 -4.19
CA CYS A 8 -7.92 -5.51 -3.02
C CYS A 8 -7.58 -4.79 -1.71
N LEU A 9 -6.75 -3.75 -1.76
CA LEU A 9 -6.23 -3.05 -0.58
C LEU A 9 -7.32 -2.31 0.19
N ILE A 10 -8.40 -1.87 -0.48
CA ILE A 10 -9.55 -1.26 0.21
C ILE A 10 -10.27 -2.29 1.08
N ALA A 11 -10.54 -3.49 0.54
CA ALA A 11 -11.18 -4.57 1.29
C ALA A 11 -10.25 -5.17 2.35
N CYS A 12 -8.95 -5.19 2.08
CA CYS A 12 -7.92 -5.75 2.96
C CYS A 12 -7.17 -4.68 3.76
N ALA A 13 -7.75 -3.49 3.96
CA ALA A 13 -7.05 -2.36 4.56
C ALA A 13 -6.51 -2.67 5.98
N ASN A 14 -7.18 -3.56 6.71
CA ASN A 14 -6.79 -3.98 8.06
C ASN A 14 -5.68 -5.06 8.10
N TYR A 15 -5.21 -5.55 6.95
CA TYR A 15 -4.10 -6.51 6.87
C TYR A 15 -2.80 -5.76 6.55
N SER A 16 -1.94 -5.61 7.55
CA SER A 16 -0.65 -4.92 7.41
C SER A 16 0.25 -5.54 6.33
N GLU A 17 0.23 -6.85 6.18
CA GLU A 17 1.04 -7.57 5.17
C GLU A 17 0.68 -7.19 3.73
N PHE A 18 -0.58 -6.83 3.46
CA PHE A 18 -1.02 -6.35 2.15
C PHE A 18 -0.45 -4.96 1.82
N TRP A 19 -0.34 -4.08 2.81
CA TRP A 19 0.28 -2.76 2.65
C TRP A 19 1.78 -2.87 2.38
N ILE A 20 2.48 -3.78 3.08
CA ILE A 20 3.91 -4.03 2.86
C ILE A 20 4.15 -4.48 1.42
N ARG A 21 3.38 -5.46 0.94
CA ARG A 21 3.48 -5.95 -0.45
C ARG A 21 3.14 -4.85 -1.48
N TYR A 22 2.18 -3.99 -1.17
CA TYR A 22 1.80 -2.88 -2.05
C TYR A 22 2.92 -1.83 -2.18
N VAL A 23 3.53 -1.44 -1.06
CA VAL A 23 4.66 -0.49 -1.02
C VAL A 23 5.86 -1.06 -1.77
N LEU A 24 6.24 -2.32 -1.50
CA LEU A 24 7.36 -2.99 -2.18
C LEU A 24 7.14 -3.09 -3.70
N CYS A 25 5.91 -3.35 -4.14
CA CYS A 25 5.59 -3.38 -5.57
C CYS A 25 5.77 -2.00 -6.23
N MET A 26 5.54 -0.91 -5.51
CA MET A 26 5.68 0.45 -6.05
C MET A 26 7.14 0.94 -6.00
N GLU A 27 7.90 0.56 -4.97
CA GLU A 27 9.35 0.79 -4.92
C GLU A 27 10.09 0.04 -6.04
N ALA A 28 9.77 -1.25 -6.25
CA ALA A 28 10.35 -2.05 -7.33
C ALA A 28 10.05 -1.50 -8.74
N ASN A 29 8.98 -0.71 -8.86
CA ASN A 29 8.57 -0.05 -10.10
C ASN A 29 9.13 1.39 -10.22
N GLY A 30 10.06 1.79 -9.34
CA GLY A 30 10.70 3.11 -9.31
C GLY A 30 9.77 4.26 -8.89
N SER A 31 8.58 3.95 -8.36
CA SER A 31 7.53 4.93 -8.07
C SER A 31 7.55 5.30 -6.58
N MET A 32 8.62 5.97 -6.14
CA MET A 32 8.84 6.28 -4.72
C MET A 32 7.75 7.17 -4.11
N GLU A 33 7.23 8.15 -4.86
CA GLU A 33 6.13 9.01 -4.39
C GLU A 33 4.84 8.21 -4.09
N LEU A 34 4.55 7.20 -4.91
CA LEU A 34 3.40 6.33 -4.70
C LEU A 34 3.59 5.41 -3.49
N ALA A 35 4.82 4.93 -3.28
CA ALA A 35 5.19 4.14 -2.10
C ALA A 35 5.03 4.95 -0.80
N ILE A 36 5.49 6.21 -0.79
CA ILE A 36 5.33 7.12 0.35
C ILE A 36 3.85 7.40 0.63
N ASN A 37 3.05 7.68 -0.41
CA ASN A 37 1.61 7.88 -0.25
C ASN A 37 0.92 6.62 0.32
N ALA A 38 1.30 5.43 -0.14
CA ALA A 38 0.78 4.18 0.42
C ALA A 38 1.12 3.99 1.90
N LEU A 39 2.35 4.32 2.32
CA LEU A 39 2.73 4.29 3.73
C LEU A 39 1.91 5.26 4.57
N ALA A 40 1.73 6.50 4.10
CA ALA A 40 0.91 7.50 4.80
C ALA A 40 -0.53 7.01 5.02
N ARG A 41 -1.14 6.37 4.00
CA ARG A 41 -2.47 5.76 4.13
C ARG A 41 -2.47 4.58 5.09
N ALA A 42 -1.45 3.72 5.07
CA ALA A 42 -1.35 2.61 6.03
C ALA A 42 -1.33 3.13 7.47
N THR A 43 -0.56 4.19 7.75
CA THR A 43 -0.50 4.82 9.07
C THR A 43 -1.88 5.30 9.53
N GLN A 44 -2.69 5.91 8.66
CA GLN A 44 -4.05 6.35 9.03
C GLN A 44 -5.00 5.19 9.35
N VAL A 45 -4.74 3.98 8.82
CA VAL A 45 -5.56 2.79 9.08
C VAL A 45 -5.19 2.13 10.40
N PHE A 46 -3.89 2.05 10.72
CA PHE A 46 -3.38 1.32 11.89
C PHE A 46 -3.07 2.19 13.11
N VAL A 47 -2.86 3.49 12.92
CA VAL A 47 -2.58 4.47 13.98
C VAL A 47 -3.78 5.39 14.07
N LYS A 48 -4.77 4.97 14.87
CA LYS A 48 -5.97 5.73 15.17
C LYS A 48 -5.95 6.19 16.62
#